data_AF-T0ZWF5-F1
#
_entry.id   AF-T0ZWF5-F1
#
_cell.length_a   1.000
_cell.length_b   1.000
_cell.length_c   1.000
_cell.angle_alpha   90.00
_cell.angle_beta   90.00
_cell.angle_gamma   90.00
#
_symmetry.space_group_name_H-M   'P 1'
#
loop_
_entity.id
_entity.type
_entity.pdbx_description
1 polymer ?
#
loop_
_entity_poly.entity_id
_entity_poly.type
_entity_poly.pdbx_seq_one_letter_code
_entity_poly.pdbx_strand_id
1 'polypeptide(L)'
;MPQKERCYATFSGDLAPALMVLDAEVEIAGAGGVRRIPVRDLYDRTGDGIRRLTLAPGELLVAVHLPPTARQFRASYLKLRIRPSFDFPELGVAVAARTDGDRVEELRLALGGLETYPRRFDELTAPMAGQRWSEERIRALA
;
A
#
# COMPACT_ATOMS: atom_id res chain seq x y z
N MET A 1 -31.50 2.74 13.72
CA MET A 1 -30.93 2.43 12.40
C MET A 1 -30.31 1.04 12.48
N PRO A 2 -30.81 0.01 11.77
CA PRO A 2 -30.12 -1.28 11.76
C PRO A 2 -28.70 -1.09 11.23
N GLN A 3 -27.73 -1.67 11.92
CA GLN A 3 -26.32 -1.59 11.54
C GLN A 3 -26.13 -2.37 10.24
N LYS A 4 -25.61 -1.72 9.19
CA LYS A 4 -25.37 -2.37 7.90
C LYS A 4 -24.32 -3.48 8.08
N GLU A 5 -24.50 -4.62 7.42
CA GLU A 5 -23.57 -5.75 7.42
C GLU A 5 -22.26 -5.47 6.66
N ARG A 6 -22.19 -4.33 5.94
CA ARG A 6 -21.00 -3.86 5.23
C ARG A 6 -20.85 -2.34 5.32
N CYS A 7 -19.60 -1.90 5.30
CA CYS A 7 -19.16 -0.52 5.19
C CYS A 7 -18.48 -0.30 3.83
N TYR A 8 -18.80 0.81 3.18
CA TYR A 8 -18.26 1.20 1.87
C TYR A 8 -17.32 2.41 1.97
N ALA A 9 -16.91 2.79 3.19
CA ALA A 9 -15.98 3.90 3.36
C ALA A 9 -14.62 3.53 2.75
N THR A 10 -14.15 4.37 1.82
CA THR A 10 -12.86 4.16 1.18
C THR A 10 -11.71 4.48 2.13
N PHE A 11 -10.59 3.79 1.95
CA PHE A 11 -9.38 4.12 2.68
C PHE A 11 -8.73 5.38 2.10
N SER A 12 -8.74 6.46 2.89
CA SER A 12 -8.23 7.78 2.46
C SER A 12 -6.86 8.15 3.05
N GLY A 13 -6.11 7.19 3.60
CA GLY A 13 -4.77 7.43 4.14
C GLY A 13 -3.68 7.46 3.06
N ASP A 14 -2.73 8.38 3.17
CA ASP A 14 -1.64 8.50 2.18
C ASP A 14 -0.44 7.57 2.50
N LEU A 15 -0.21 7.29 3.78
CA LEU A 15 1.02 6.64 4.23
C LEU A 15 1.06 5.14 3.93
N ALA A 16 -0.07 4.44 4.04
CA ALA A 16 -0.08 2.99 3.91
C ALA A 16 0.31 2.48 2.52
N PRO A 17 -0.20 3.04 1.40
CA PRO A 17 0.28 2.69 0.06
C PRO A 17 1.80 2.92 -0.10
N ALA A 18 2.31 4.05 0.41
CA ALA A 18 3.74 4.37 0.35
C ALA A 18 4.60 3.35 1.12
N LEU A 19 4.14 2.93 2.30
CA LEU A 19 4.80 1.90 3.09
C LEU A 19 4.72 0.51 2.42
N MET A 20 3.60 0.18 1.78
CA MET A 20 3.42 -1.09 1.08
C MET A 20 4.40 -1.29 -0.08
N VAL A 21 4.65 -0.26 -0.90
CA VAL A 21 5.61 -0.37 -2.01
C VAL A 21 7.06 -0.48 -1.54
N LEU A 22 7.35 -0.13 -0.29
CA LEU A 22 8.66 -0.27 0.34
C LEU A 22 8.81 -1.56 1.17
N ASP A 23 7.85 -2.50 1.07
CA ASP A 23 7.81 -3.72 1.90
C ASP A 23 7.93 -3.44 3.40
N ALA A 24 7.37 -2.33 3.87
CA ALA A 24 7.36 -2.04 5.29
C ALA A 24 6.59 -3.11 6.07
N GLU A 25 7.05 -3.37 7.29
CA GLU A 25 6.40 -4.23 8.27
C GLU A 25 5.88 -3.39 9.44
N VAL A 26 4.82 -3.85 10.08
CA VAL A 26 4.33 -3.29 11.34
C VAL A 26 4.64 -4.23 12.48
N GLU A 27 5.07 -3.66 13.60
CA GLU A 27 5.25 -4.38 14.86
C GLU A 27 4.02 -4.18 15.73
N ILE A 28 3.46 -5.31 16.19
CA ILE A 28 2.22 -5.37 16.96
C ILE A 28 2.54 -6.01 18.30
N ALA A 29 2.26 -5.30 19.38
CA ALA A 29 2.38 -5.79 20.75
C ALA A 29 1.00 -6.19 21.29
N GLY A 30 0.95 -7.26 22.07
CA GLY A 30 -0.24 -7.70 22.80
C GLY A 30 0.14 -8.53 24.02
N ALA A 31 -0.86 -9.10 24.71
CA ALA A 31 -0.64 -9.90 25.91
C ALA A 31 0.28 -11.13 25.69
N GLY A 32 0.31 -11.66 24.45
CA GLY A 32 1.15 -12.80 24.06
C GLY A 32 2.57 -12.43 23.58
N GLY A 33 2.97 -11.17 23.65
CA GLY A 33 4.27 -10.69 23.17
C GLY A 33 4.15 -9.81 21.91
N VAL A 34 5.18 -9.86 21.07
CA VAL A 34 5.31 -8.99 19.89
C VAL A 34 5.37 -9.85 18.62
N ARG A 35 4.65 -9.42 17.58
CA ARG A 35 4.70 -10.00 16.23
C ARG A 35 4.96 -8.92 15.19
N ARG A 36 5.54 -9.33 14.06
CA ARG A 36 5.70 -8.48 12.87
C ARG A 36 4.93 -9.07 11.70
N ILE A 37 4.26 -8.20 10.95
CA ILE A 37 3.57 -8.56 9.71
C ILE A 37 3.84 -7.49 8.65
N PRO A 38 3.77 -7.82 7.35
CA PRO A 38 3.78 -6.82 6.29
C PRO A 38 2.66 -5.79 6.48
N VAL A 39 2.91 -4.52 6.15
CA VAL A 39 1.88 -3.45 6.23
C VAL A 39 0.64 -3.81 5.42
N ARG A 40 0.77 -4.52 4.29
CA ARG A 40 -0.37 -4.99 3.47
C ARG A 40 -1.29 -5.97 4.20
N ASP A 41 -0.78 -6.68 5.20
CA ASP A 41 -1.53 -7.68 5.97
C ASP A 41 -2.14 -7.09 7.25
N LEU A 42 -1.86 -5.81 7.56
CA LEU A 42 -2.52 -5.06 8.63
C LEU A 42 -3.99 -4.76 8.29
N TYR A 43 -4.32 -4.63 7.01
CA TYR A 43 -5.65 -4.26 6.55
C TYR A 43 -6.46 -5.50 6.17
N ASP A 44 -7.70 -5.58 6.64
CA ASP A 44 -8.59 -6.69 6.31
C ASP A 44 -9.08 -6.55 4.86
N ARG A 45 -8.86 -7.60 4.07
CA ARG A 45 -9.19 -7.66 2.63
C ARG A 45 -10.47 -8.43 2.34
N THR A 46 -11.17 -8.91 3.37
CA THR A 46 -12.44 -9.67 3.22
C THR A 46 -13.61 -8.79 2.77
N GLY A 47 -13.46 -7.47 2.85
CA GLY A 47 -14.37 -6.51 2.20
C GLY A 47 -15.65 -6.20 2.96
N ASP A 48 -15.77 -6.59 4.23
CA ASP A 48 -16.89 -6.10 5.06
C ASP A 48 -16.76 -4.60 5.39
N GLY A 49 -15.53 -4.05 5.35
CA GLY A 49 -15.19 -2.66 5.65
C GLY A 49 -15.46 -2.21 7.10
N ILE A 50 -16.10 -3.06 7.91
CA ILE A 50 -16.41 -2.82 9.32
C ILE A 50 -15.17 -3.15 10.15
N ARG A 51 -14.55 -4.30 9.89
CA ARG A 51 -13.30 -4.72 10.52
C ARG A 51 -12.12 -4.36 9.63
N ARG A 52 -11.78 -3.08 9.57
CA ARG A 52 -10.74 -2.57 8.66
C ARG A 52 -9.29 -3.00 8.96
N LEU A 53 -9.00 -3.51 10.17
CA LEU A 53 -7.66 -3.92 10.58
C LEU A 53 -7.68 -5.37 11.08
N THR A 54 -6.58 -6.09 10.90
CA THR A 54 -6.36 -7.47 11.35
C THR A 54 -5.85 -7.56 12.80
N LEU A 55 -5.98 -6.47 13.57
CA LEU A 55 -5.61 -6.43 14.99
C LEU A 55 -6.66 -7.17 15.83
N ALA A 56 -6.20 -8.05 16.70
CA ALA A 56 -7.02 -8.66 17.72
C ALA A 56 -7.29 -7.68 18.88
N PRO A 57 -8.35 -7.89 19.68
CA PRO A 57 -8.59 -7.09 20.87
C PRO A 57 -7.37 -7.08 21.81
N GLY A 58 -6.95 -5.90 22.24
CA GLY A 58 -5.78 -5.72 23.10
C GLY A 58 -4.43 -5.70 22.37
N GLU A 59 -4.42 -5.82 21.03
CA GLU A 59 -3.22 -5.58 20.23
C GLU A 59 -3.04 -4.10 19.90
N LEU A 60 -1.78 -3.67 19.85
CA LEU A 60 -1.37 -2.29 19.56
C LEU A 60 -0.25 -2.30 18.52
N LEU A 61 -0.38 -1.50 17.47
CA LEU A 61 0.73 -1.20 16.58
C LEU A 61 1.71 -0.29 17.33
N VAL A 62 2.95 -0.75 17.51
CA VAL A 62 3.97 -0.05 18.31
C VAL A 62 5.14 0.46 17.48
N ALA A 63 5.39 -0.11 16.30
CA ALA A 63 6.42 0.37 15.39
C ALA A 63 6.11 0.07 13.93
N VAL A 64 6.77 0.82 13.04
CA VAL A 64 6.86 0.53 11.61
C VAL A 64 8.33 0.32 11.28
N HIS A 65 8.63 -0.77 10.58
CA HIS A 65 9.97 -1.15 10.17
C HIS A 65 10.08 -1.08 8.66
N LEU A 66 11.10 -0.37 8.18
CA LEU A 66 11.49 -0.43 6.77
C LEU A 66 12.65 -1.42 6.63
N PRO A 67 12.53 -2.44 5.76
CA PRO A 67 13.63 -3.36 5.55
C PRO A 67 14.83 -2.62 4.92
N PRO A 68 16.08 -3.06 5.15
CA PRO A 68 17.24 -2.42 4.54
C PRO A 68 17.17 -2.34 3.01
N THR A 69 16.49 -3.29 2.37
CA THR A 69 16.23 -3.33 0.92
C THR A 69 15.39 -2.16 0.42
N ALA A 70 14.59 -1.50 1.27
CA ALA A 70 13.81 -0.32 0.90
C ALA A 70 14.70 0.82 0.37
N ARG A 71 15.96 0.91 0.82
CA ARG A 71 16.93 1.91 0.35
C ARG A 71 17.36 1.72 -1.10
N GLN A 72 17.10 0.56 -1.69
CA GLN A 72 17.44 0.25 -3.08
C GLN A 72 16.39 0.80 -4.06
N PHE A 73 15.23 1.24 -3.56
CA PHE A 73 14.15 1.75 -4.38
C PHE A 73 14.18 3.26 -4.51
N ARG A 74 13.79 3.75 -5.68
CA ARG A 74 13.27 5.11 -5.87
C ARG A 74 11.76 5.05 -5.79
N ALA A 75 11.17 5.83 -4.90
CA ALA A 75 9.72 5.84 -4.69
C ALA A 75 9.12 7.22 -4.91
N SER A 76 7.86 7.23 -5.34
CA SER A 76 7.05 8.43 -5.52
C SER A 76 5.61 8.16 -5.08
N TYR A 77 4.94 9.20 -4.59
CA TYR A 77 3.52 9.17 -4.27
C TYR A 77 2.81 10.33 -4.95
N LEU A 78 1.76 10.03 -5.71
CA LEU A 78 0.89 11.01 -6.34
C LEU A 78 -0.49 10.97 -5.70
N LYS A 79 -1.03 12.16 -5.42
CA LYS A 79 -2.31 12.36 -4.76
C LYS A 79 -3.24 13.13 -5.68
N LEU A 80 -4.24 12.44 -6.23
CA LEU A 80 -5.34 13.07 -6.95
C LEU A 80 -6.32 13.65 -5.92
N ARG A 81 -6.60 14.95 -6.04
CA ARG A 81 -7.46 15.70 -5.12
C ARG A 81 -8.05 16.92 -5.80
N ILE A 82 -9.20 17.39 -5.30
CA ILE A 82 -9.90 18.56 -5.83
C ILE A 82 -9.18 19.83 -5.42
N ARG A 83 -8.78 19.94 -4.15
CA ARG A 83 -8.08 21.11 -3.62
C ARG A 83 -6.57 20.90 -3.65
N PRO A 84 -5.77 21.95 -3.92
CA PRO A 84 -4.31 21.82 -3.99
C PRO A 84 -3.64 21.52 -2.65
N SER A 85 -4.32 21.70 -1.52
CA SER A 85 -3.86 21.36 -0.17
C SER A 85 -5.05 21.11 0.77
N PHE A 86 -4.79 20.51 1.93
CA PHE A 86 -5.79 20.15 2.95
C PHE A 86 -6.99 19.36 2.38
N ASP A 87 -6.68 18.29 1.64
CA ASP A 87 -7.68 17.41 1.05
C ASP A 87 -7.30 15.93 1.18
N PHE A 88 -8.31 15.06 1.16
CA PHE A 88 -8.11 13.61 1.10
C PHE A 88 -7.86 13.16 -0.35
N PRO A 89 -7.18 12.01 -0.56
CA PRO A 89 -7.00 11.48 -1.89
C PRO A 89 -8.33 10.94 -2.44
N GLU A 90 -8.73 11.40 -3.62
CA GLU A 90 -9.70 10.67 -4.46
C GLU A 90 -9.03 9.40 -5.02
N LEU A 91 -7.74 9.51 -5.32
CA LEU A 91 -6.86 8.39 -5.66
C LEU A 91 -5.44 8.69 -5.14
N GLY A 92 -4.90 7.76 -4.37
CA GLY A 92 -3.50 7.76 -3.97
C GLY A 92 -2.74 6.72 -4.77
N VAL A 93 -1.63 7.10 -5.41
CA VAL A 93 -0.79 6.20 -6.20
C VAL A 93 0.63 6.21 -5.64
N ALA A 94 1.04 5.12 -5.00
CA ALA A 94 2.41 4.88 -4.58
C ALA A 94 3.11 3.98 -5.59
N VAL A 95 4.31 4.37 -6.03
CA VAL A 95 5.16 3.56 -6.90
C VAL A 95 6.56 3.48 -6.29
N ALA A 96 7.17 2.30 -6.35
CA ALA A 96 8.59 2.13 -6.07
C ALA A 96 9.23 1.31 -7.19
N ALA A 97 10.39 1.77 -7.67
CA ALA A 97 11.14 1.09 -8.71
C ALA A 97 12.61 0.92 -8.30
N ARG A 98 13.18 -0.22 -8.66
CA ARG A 98 14.61 -0.50 -8.63
C ARG A 98 15.05 -0.83 -10.05
N THR A 99 16.09 -0.16 -10.52
CA THR A 99 16.53 -0.21 -11.92
C THR A 99 18.04 -0.39 -12.02
N ASP A 100 18.49 -1.10 -13.05
CA ASP A 100 19.88 -1.16 -13.50
C ASP A 100 19.98 -0.44 -14.84
N GLY A 101 20.47 0.80 -14.82
CA GLY A 101 20.41 1.71 -15.96
C GLY A 101 18.96 1.92 -16.41
N ASP A 102 18.65 1.52 -17.64
CA ASP A 102 17.31 1.60 -18.21
C ASP A 102 16.49 0.31 -18.05
N ARG A 103 17.04 -0.74 -17.41
CA ARG A 103 16.30 -1.98 -17.12
C ARG A 103 15.62 -1.92 -15.77
N VAL A 104 14.37 -2.37 -15.73
CA VAL A 104 13.60 -2.51 -14.50
C VAL A 104 13.96 -3.83 -13.86
N GLU A 105 14.56 -3.78 -12.67
CA GLU A 105 14.77 -4.98 -11.86
C GLU A 105 13.49 -5.33 -11.11
N GLU A 106 12.80 -4.31 -10.59
CA GLU A 106 11.56 -4.47 -9.86
C GLU A 106 10.72 -3.19 -9.91
N LEU A 107 9.42 -3.34 -10.14
CA LEU A 107 8.43 -2.26 -10.07
C LEU A 107 7.33 -2.68 -9.10
N ARG A 108 6.85 -1.74 -8.29
CA ARG A 108 5.82 -1.96 -7.29
C ARG A 108 4.82 -0.83 -7.34
N LEU A 109 3.54 -1.17 -7.22
CA LEU A 109 2.43 -0.23 -7.25
C LEU A 109 1.47 -0.53 -6.09
N ALA A 110 1.09 0.51 -5.34
CA ALA A 110 -0.01 0.41 -4.39
C ALA A 110 -0.96 1.61 -4.52
N LEU A 111 -2.25 1.35 -4.36
CA LEU A 111 -3.31 2.34 -4.50
C LEU A 111 -4.09 2.52 -3.20
N GLY A 112 -4.55 3.76 -2.98
CA GLY A 112 -5.54 4.13 -1.95
C GLY A 112 -6.71 4.89 -2.56
N GLY A 113 -7.82 4.99 -1.86
CA GLY A 113 -9.04 5.69 -2.33
C GLY A 113 -10.01 4.84 -3.16
N LEU A 114 -9.63 3.63 -3.59
CA LEU A 114 -10.46 2.77 -4.45
C LEU A 114 -11.26 1.69 -3.72
N GLU A 115 -10.75 1.23 -2.57
CA GLU A 115 -11.34 0.15 -1.78
C GLU A 115 -11.41 0.56 -0.30
N THR A 116 -12.03 -0.27 0.55
CA THR A 116 -12.07 -0.06 2.00
C THR A 116 -10.70 -0.21 2.68
N TYR A 117 -9.70 -0.70 1.93
CA TYR A 117 -8.31 -0.86 2.34
C TYR A 117 -7.36 -0.42 1.21
N PRO A 118 -6.12 -0.02 1.52
CA PRO A 118 -5.09 0.21 0.52
C PRO A 118 -4.57 -1.13 -0.02
N ARG A 119 -4.34 -1.23 -1.33
CA ARG A 119 -3.95 -2.48 -2.00
C ARG A 119 -2.68 -2.32 -2.81
N ARG A 120 -1.80 -3.32 -2.71
CA ARG A 120 -0.63 -3.47 -3.59
C ARG A 120 -0.95 -4.41 -4.76
N PHE A 121 -0.47 -4.06 -5.95
CA PHE A 121 -0.75 -4.75 -7.23
C PHE A 121 0.54 -5.33 -7.80
N ASP A 122 1.02 -6.40 -7.20
CA ASP A 122 2.24 -7.09 -7.64
C ASP A 122 2.03 -7.77 -9.00
N GLU A 123 0.84 -8.33 -9.23
CA GLU A 123 0.43 -8.98 -10.48
C GLU A 123 0.49 -8.03 -11.68
N LEU A 124 0.18 -6.75 -11.46
CA LEU A 124 0.17 -5.73 -12.50
C LEU A 124 1.60 -5.34 -12.90
N THR A 125 2.52 -5.31 -11.94
CA THR A 125 3.87 -4.77 -12.12
C THR A 125 4.92 -5.84 -12.42
N ALA A 126 4.66 -7.10 -12.10
CA ALA A 126 5.55 -8.23 -12.36
C ALA A 126 6.06 -8.34 -13.82
N PRO A 127 5.25 -8.07 -14.87
CA PRO A 127 5.71 -8.14 -16.26
C PRO A 127 6.83 -7.14 -16.62
N MET A 128 7.06 -6.11 -15.79
CA MET A 128 8.12 -5.13 -16.02
C MET A 128 9.52 -5.65 -15.69
N ALA A 129 9.65 -6.67 -14.84
CA ALA A 129 10.95 -7.20 -14.46
C ALA A 129 11.77 -7.67 -15.69
N GLY A 130 13.02 -7.20 -15.78
CA GLY A 130 13.94 -7.45 -16.90
C GLY A 130 13.69 -6.62 -18.16
N GLN A 131 12.58 -5.89 -18.24
CA GLN A 131 12.25 -5.04 -19.38
C GLN A 131 12.99 -3.71 -19.31
N ARG A 132 13.20 -3.08 -20.48
CA ARG A 132 13.65 -1.68 -20.53
C ARG A 132 12.49 -0.75 -20.17
N TRP A 133 12.79 0.32 -19.45
CA TRP A 133 11.84 1.38 -19.13
C TRP A 133 11.42 2.11 -20.40
N SER A 134 10.13 2.14 -20.69
CA SER A 134 9.57 2.94 -21.79
C SER A 134 8.14 3.37 -21.47
N GLU A 135 7.71 4.49 -22.05
CA GLU A 135 6.35 4.99 -21.89
C GLU A 135 5.30 4.01 -22.43
N GLU A 136 5.58 3.37 -23.56
CA GLU A 136 4.73 2.34 -24.16
C GLU A 136 4.44 1.19 -23.19
N ARG A 137 5.48 0.70 -22.48
CA ARG A 137 5.33 -0.39 -21.52
C ARG A 137 4.58 0.02 -20.27
N ILE A 138 4.79 1.24 -19.80
CA ILE A 138 4.03 1.79 -18.67
C ILE A 138 2.55 1.91 -19.05
N ARG A 139 2.25 2.37 -20.27
CA ARG A 139 0.87 2.44 -20.78
C ARG A 139 0.21 1.07 -20.91
N ALA A 140 0.98 0.02 -21.21
CA ALA A 140 0.49 -1.35 -21.26
C ALA A 140 0.15 -1.95 -19.88
N LEU A 141 0.43 -1.25 -18.78
CA LEU A 141 -0.02 -1.62 -17.43
C LEU A 141 -1.45 -1.13 -17.11
N ALA A 142 -2.08 -0.34 -18.00
CA ALA A 142 -3.46 0.14 -17.86
C ALA A 142 -4.44 -0.74 -18.63
#